data_AF-A0A1H3TTY6-F1
#
_entry.id   AF-A0A1H3TTY6-F1
#
_cell.length_a   1.000
_cell.length_b   1.000
_cell.length_c   1.000
_cell.angle_alpha   90.00
_cell.angle_beta   90.00
_cell.angle_gamma   90.00
#
_symmetry.space_group_name_H-M   'P 1'
#
loop_
_entity.id
_entity.type
_entity.pdbx_description
1 polymer ?
#
loop_
_entity_poly.entity_id
_entity_poly.type
_entity_poly.pdbx_seq_one_letter_code
_entity_poly.pdbx_strand_id
1 'polypeptide(L)'
;MNWQPVAKAPMEPDASVTFESNTYLVTDGHHVATCDFARGNGAGKPWADWSMYGGIGAGLITHWMPLPAAPGEKCRTCSGHGAVGNILTAEPCPDCTPAAAAPSAHVGLLAAAAHIQAKAQAHLDERGSYDPDTGAVEMSESNQEYFNTLDELAEEIRLMADKAAPASCDKPPAGWNCSRTPGHDGPCAAAPAAIVAAKESP
;
A
#
# COMPACT_ATOMS: atom_id res chain seq x y z
N MET A 1 1.65 -2.30 9.37
CA MET A 1 3.03 -1.80 9.59
C MET A 1 3.02 -0.27 9.53
N ASN A 2 3.58 0.42 10.52
CA ASN A 2 3.50 1.88 10.64
C ASN A 2 4.91 2.49 10.74
N TRP A 3 5.32 3.28 9.75
CA TRP A 3 6.57 4.02 9.76
C TRP A 3 6.63 4.93 10.98
N GLN A 4 7.71 4.84 11.74
CA GLN A 4 7.98 5.68 12.90
C GLN A 4 8.90 6.83 12.48
N PRO A 5 8.64 8.07 12.93
CA PRO A 5 9.53 9.19 12.65
C PRO A 5 10.87 8.99 13.37
N VAL A 6 11.97 9.49 12.78
CA VAL A 6 13.33 9.39 13.33
C VAL A 6 13.48 10.00 14.74
N ALA A 7 12.59 10.95 15.10
CA ALA A 7 12.52 11.56 16.43
C ALA A 7 12.24 10.53 17.54
N LYS A 8 11.64 9.38 17.19
CA LYS A 8 11.48 8.22 18.06
C LYS A 8 12.56 7.22 17.70
N ALA A 9 13.41 6.83 18.64
CA ALA A 9 14.47 5.86 18.38
C ALA A 9 13.90 4.45 18.10
N PRO A 10 14.55 3.63 17.25
CA PRO A 10 14.21 2.22 17.08
C PRO A 10 14.35 1.42 18.38
N MET A 11 15.41 1.73 19.13
CA MET A 11 15.67 1.20 20.46
C MET A 11 16.30 2.30 21.31
N GLU A 12 16.01 2.28 22.61
CA GLU A 12 16.64 3.18 23.57
C GLU A 12 18.12 2.77 23.76
N PRO A 13 19.09 3.68 23.51
CA PRO A 13 20.50 3.39 23.75
C PRO A 13 20.75 3.07 25.22
N ASP A 14 21.45 1.98 25.50
CA ASP A 14 21.77 1.54 26.86
C ASP A 14 23.25 1.21 26.96
N ALA A 15 23.99 2.06 27.67
CA ALA A 15 25.42 1.90 27.87
C ALA A 15 25.79 0.68 28.74
N SER A 16 24.83 0.10 29.47
CA SER A 16 25.02 -1.13 30.25
C SER A 16 24.91 -2.40 29.39
N VAL A 17 24.31 -2.30 28.19
CA VAL A 17 24.20 -3.41 27.24
C VAL A 17 25.48 -3.52 26.44
N THR A 18 26.18 -4.66 26.56
CA THR A 18 27.44 -4.91 25.83
C THR A 18 27.23 -4.87 24.32
N PHE A 19 26.24 -5.59 23.81
CA PHE A 19 25.84 -5.56 22.41
C PHE A 19 24.47 -6.20 22.22
N GLU A 20 23.55 -5.47 21.60
CA GLU A 20 22.28 -6.00 21.13
C GLU A 20 21.92 -5.23 19.86
N SER A 21 21.59 -5.97 18.80
CA SER A 21 21.30 -5.43 17.48
C SER A 21 20.01 -6.01 16.93
N ASN A 22 19.21 -5.17 16.30
CA ASN A 22 18.02 -5.57 15.55
C ASN A 22 18.07 -4.95 14.15
N THR A 23 17.51 -5.65 13.16
CA THR A 23 17.45 -5.17 11.79
C THR A 23 16.18 -4.35 11.57
N TYR A 24 16.35 -3.18 10.97
CA TYR A 24 15.28 -2.24 10.66
C TYR A 24 15.29 -1.88 9.17
N LEU A 25 14.13 -1.45 8.69
CA LEU A 25 14.03 -0.68 7.46
C LEU A 25 14.12 0.81 7.80
N VAL A 26 14.95 1.54 7.05
CA VAL A 26 15.15 2.98 7.15
C VAL A 26 14.89 3.65 5.81
N THR A 27 14.45 4.91 5.83
CA THR A 27 14.22 5.69 4.61
C THR A 27 14.56 7.17 4.80
N ASP A 28 15.02 7.80 3.72
CA ASP A 28 15.18 9.26 3.57
C ASP A 28 13.96 9.91 2.91
N GLY A 29 12.91 9.13 2.59
CA GLY A 29 11.74 9.55 1.81
C GLY A 29 11.83 9.26 0.31
N HIS A 30 13.01 8.89 -0.21
CA HIS A 30 13.26 8.55 -1.60
C HIS A 30 13.77 7.11 -1.78
N HIS A 31 14.55 6.62 -0.83
CA HIS A 31 15.19 5.31 -0.81
C HIS A 31 14.82 4.57 0.45
N VAL A 32 14.71 3.24 0.35
CA VAL A 32 14.51 2.35 1.49
C VAL A 32 15.71 1.41 1.56
N ALA A 33 16.27 1.26 2.75
CA ALA A 33 17.39 0.35 3.00
C ALA A 33 17.19 -0.43 4.30
N THR A 34 17.91 -1.54 4.42
CA THR A 34 17.99 -2.32 5.67
C THR A 34 19.24 -1.93 6.44
N CYS A 35 19.13 -1.76 7.75
CA CYS A 35 20.28 -1.56 8.63
C CYS A 35 20.13 -2.28 9.96
N ASP A 36 21.27 -2.70 10.50
CA ASP A 36 21.36 -3.21 11.86
C ASP A 36 21.59 -2.05 12.82
N PHE A 37 20.66 -1.86 13.76
CA PHE A 37 20.76 -0.85 14.79
C PHE A 37 21.15 -1.52 16.10
N ALA A 38 22.27 -1.08 16.69
CA ALA A 38 22.77 -1.59 17.95
C ALA A 38 22.53 -0.60 19.09
N ARG A 39 21.93 -1.04 20.22
CA ARG A 39 21.72 -0.18 21.40
C ARG A 39 22.91 -0.13 22.38
N GLY A 40 23.95 -0.92 22.15
CA GLY A 40 25.16 -1.00 22.99
C GLY A 40 26.36 -0.21 22.44
N ASN A 41 27.57 -0.50 22.95
CA ASN A 41 28.85 0.04 22.47
C ASN A 41 29.01 1.59 22.51
N GLY A 42 28.45 2.25 23.53
CA GLY A 42 28.67 3.68 23.72
C GLY A 42 28.08 4.56 22.62
N ALA A 43 27.12 4.03 21.85
CA ALA A 43 26.46 4.76 20.78
C ALA A 43 25.83 6.07 21.29
N GLY A 44 25.30 6.08 22.53
CA GLY A 44 24.82 7.27 23.28
C GLY A 44 23.71 8.10 22.60
N LYS A 45 23.44 7.79 21.33
CA LYS A 45 22.52 8.37 20.40
C LYS A 45 21.94 7.22 19.59
N PRO A 46 20.70 7.35 19.10
CA PRO A 46 20.11 6.30 18.29
C PRO A 46 20.88 6.13 16.99
N TRP A 47 21.11 7.21 16.25
CA TRP A 47 21.77 7.18 14.96
C TRP A 47 23.17 7.76 15.10
N ALA A 48 24.17 6.90 15.18
CA ALA A 48 25.57 7.30 15.14
C ALA A 48 25.90 7.96 13.79
N ASP A 49 26.35 9.22 13.82
CA ASP A 49 26.67 10.04 12.63
C ASP A 49 27.80 9.45 11.77
N TRP A 50 28.63 8.58 12.34
CA TRP A 50 29.73 7.89 11.65
C TRP A 50 29.30 6.59 10.96
N SER A 51 28.05 6.16 11.11
CA SER A 51 27.51 4.94 10.49
C SER A 51 26.71 5.23 9.23
N MET A 52 26.77 4.30 8.29
CA MET A 52 25.95 4.29 7.08
C MET A 52 24.87 3.21 7.21
N TYR A 53 23.60 3.60 7.24
CA TYR A 53 22.48 2.71 7.49
C TYR A 53 21.91 2.21 6.18
N GLY A 54 22.59 1.21 5.60
CA GLY A 54 22.22 0.67 4.30
C GLY A 54 22.40 1.68 3.16
N GLY A 55 23.40 2.56 3.27
CA GLY A 55 23.68 3.60 2.29
C GLY A 55 23.04 4.96 2.60
N ILE A 56 22.19 5.05 3.61
CA ILE A 56 21.57 6.31 4.07
C ILE A 56 22.40 6.86 5.24
N GLY A 57 22.88 8.10 5.13
CA GLY A 57 23.58 8.76 6.22
C GLY A 57 22.64 9.05 7.39
N ALA A 58 23.15 8.97 8.63
CA ALA A 58 22.35 9.12 9.86
C ALA A 58 21.41 10.34 9.86
N GLY A 59 21.92 11.51 9.45
CA GLY A 59 21.17 12.76 9.41
C GLY A 59 20.14 12.87 8.27
N LEU A 60 20.10 11.90 7.35
CA LEU A 60 19.14 11.86 6.25
C LEU A 60 17.95 10.92 6.53
N ILE A 61 18.03 10.10 7.57
CA ILE A 61 16.94 9.17 7.93
C ILE A 61 15.76 9.99 8.41
N THR A 62 14.61 9.84 7.75
CA THR A 62 13.36 10.51 8.14
C THR A 62 12.45 9.57 8.92
N HIS A 63 12.42 8.28 8.53
CA HIS A 63 11.56 7.28 9.14
C HIS A 63 12.25 5.90 9.22
N TRP A 64 11.72 5.06 10.12
CA TRP A 64 12.12 3.67 10.25
C TRP A 64 10.92 2.77 10.58
N MET A 65 11.09 1.46 10.37
CA MET A 65 10.20 0.46 10.94
C MET A 65 10.95 -0.86 11.18
N PRO A 66 10.47 -1.75 12.06
CA PRO A 66 11.03 -3.09 12.19
C PRO A 66 11.06 -3.82 10.85
N LEU A 67 12.12 -4.59 10.59
CA LEU A 67 12.14 -5.46 9.41
C LEU A 67 10.98 -6.47 9.52
N PRO A 68 10.09 -6.57 8.51
CA PRO A 68 9.03 -7.56 8.52
C PRO A 68 9.60 -8.97 8.66
N ALA A 69 8.91 -9.83 9.41
CA ALA A 69 9.24 -11.25 9.46
C ALA A 69 9.27 -11.81 8.03
N ALA A 70 10.27 -12.64 7.73
CA ALA A 70 10.36 -13.30 6.44
C ALA A 70 9.08 -14.13 6.19
N PRO A 71 8.62 -14.25 4.94
CA PRO A 71 7.46 -15.08 4.62
C PRO A 71 7.68 -16.52 5.10
N GLY A 72 6.92 -16.96 6.11
CA GLY A 72 7.00 -18.30 6.69
C GLY A 72 7.58 -18.37 8.12
N GLU A 73 8.20 -17.30 8.62
CA GLU A 73 8.54 -17.24 10.04
C GLU A 73 7.27 -16.91 10.85
N LYS A 74 6.92 -17.75 11.83
CA LYS A 74 5.79 -17.47 12.71
C LYS A 74 6.07 -16.16 13.42
N CYS A 75 5.26 -15.13 13.14
CA CYS A 75 5.41 -13.85 13.82
C CYS A 75 5.37 -14.09 15.33
N ARG A 76 6.38 -13.59 16.04
CA ARG A 76 6.55 -13.84 17.48
C ARG A 76 5.40 -13.28 18.31
N THR A 77 4.80 -12.18 17.86
CA THR A 77 3.73 -11.47 18.56
C THR A 77 2.37 -12.17 18.38
N CYS A 78 2.06 -12.61 17.15
CA CYS A 78 0.78 -13.26 16.84
C CYS A 78 0.87 -14.79 16.75
N SER A 79 2.04 -15.40 16.94
CA SER A 79 2.33 -16.82 16.66
C SER A 79 1.87 -17.30 15.26
N GLY A 80 1.79 -16.38 14.29
CA GLY A 80 1.27 -16.64 12.95
C GLY A 80 -0.26 -16.56 12.81
N HIS A 81 -1.00 -16.12 13.82
CA HIS A 81 -2.45 -15.99 13.78
C HIS A 81 -2.97 -14.72 13.07
N GLY A 82 -2.09 -13.75 12.76
CA GLY A 82 -2.50 -12.49 12.11
C GLY A 82 -3.19 -11.48 13.03
N ALA A 83 -3.63 -11.89 14.21
CA ALA A 83 -4.27 -11.06 15.22
C ALA A 83 -3.69 -11.31 16.62
N VAL A 84 -3.83 -10.33 17.50
CA VAL A 84 -3.54 -10.42 18.94
C VAL A 84 -4.83 -10.24 19.74
N GLY A 85 -4.90 -10.82 20.94
CA GLY A 85 -6.10 -10.80 21.77
C GLY A 85 -6.92 -12.10 21.70
N ASN A 86 -8.09 -12.10 22.33
CA ASN A 86 -9.00 -13.25 22.33
C ASN A 86 -10.09 -13.09 21.25
N ILE A 87 -10.99 -14.07 21.13
CA ILE A 87 -12.07 -14.07 20.11
C ILE A 87 -13.00 -12.85 20.17
N LEU A 88 -13.09 -12.16 21.31
CA LEU A 88 -13.94 -10.98 21.51
C LEU A 88 -13.16 -9.66 21.35
N THR A 89 -11.83 -9.70 21.38
CA THR A 89 -10.96 -8.53 21.39
C THR A 89 -9.83 -8.64 20.36
N ALA A 90 -10.04 -9.43 19.30
CA ALA A 90 -9.01 -9.69 18.30
C ALA A 90 -8.72 -8.40 17.52
N GLU A 91 -7.50 -7.90 17.66
CA GLU A 91 -7.00 -6.77 16.89
C GLU A 91 -5.94 -7.24 15.90
N PRO A 92 -5.81 -6.60 14.72
CA PRO A 92 -4.76 -6.94 13.76
C PRO A 92 -3.38 -6.83 14.43
N CYS A 93 -2.56 -7.86 14.32
CA CYS A 93 -1.25 -7.86 14.95
C CYS A 93 -0.37 -6.76 14.31
N PRO A 94 0.22 -5.84 15.10
CA PRO A 94 0.97 -4.72 14.55
C PRO A 94 2.20 -5.15 13.75
N ASP A 95 2.80 -6.30 14.10
CA ASP A 95 4.05 -6.79 13.52
C ASP A 95 3.87 -7.69 12.30
N CYS A 96 2.74 -8.40 12.18
CA CYS A 96 2.46 -9.36 11.12
C CYS A 96 1.32 -8.95 10.19
N THR A 97 0.51 -7.94 10.55
CA THR A 97 -0.54 -7.43 9.67
C THR A 97 0.09 -6.57 8.58
N PRO A 98 -0.06 -6.94 7.30
CA PRO A 98 0.34 -6.09 6.18
C PRO A 98 -0.31 -4.71 6.31
N ALA A 99 0.38 -3.66 5.86
CA ALA A 99 -0.30 -2.39 5.63
C ALA A 99 -1.48 -2.64 4.67
N ALA A 100 -2.57 -1.89 4.85
CA ALA A 100 -3.70 -1.94 3.93
C ALA A 100 -3.16 -1.78 2.51
N ALA A 101 -3.48 -2.71 1.63
CA ALA A 101 -3.00 -2.67 0.26
C ALA A 101 -3.44 -1.33 -0.36
N ALA A 102 -2.49 -0.63 -0.98
CA ALA A 102 -2.81 0.58 -1.73
C ALA A 102 -3.90 0.23 -2.77
N PRO A 103 -4.88 1.11 -3.01
CA PRO A 103 -5.87 0.88 -4.05
C PRO A 103 -5.16 0.63 -5.38
N SER A 104 -5.62 -0.38 -6.12
CA SER A 104 -5.01 -0.74 -7.40
C SER A 104 -5.01 0.45 -8.36
N ALA A 105 -4.02 0.50 -9.27
CA ALA A 105 -3.97 1.52 -10.32
C ALA A 105 -5.28 1.59 -11.12
N HIS A 106 -5.92 0.46 -11.40
CA HIS A 106 -7.24 0.38 -12.03
C HIS A 106 -8.31 1.18 -11.28
N VAL A 107 -8.42 1.00 -9.96
CA VAL A 107 -9.38 1.74 -9.11
C VAL A 107 -9.07 3.24 -9.12
N GLY A 108 -7.80 3.62 -9.04
CA GLY A 108 -7.39 5.02 -9.10
C GLY A 108 -7.74 5.69 -10.44
N LEU A 109 -7.52 4.98 -11.55
CA LEU A 109 -7.83 5.47 -12.90
C LEU A 109 -9.34 5.61 -13.12
N LEU A 110 -10.16 4.66 -12.67
CA LEU A 110 -11.62 4.79 -12.74
C LEU A 110 -12.14 5.98 -11.92
N ALA A 111 -11.59 6.22 -10.73
CA ALA A 111 -11.94 7.38 -9.93
C ALA A 111 -11.55 8.70 -10.63
N ALA A 112 -10.40 8.73 -11.31
CA ALA A 112 -9.97 9.87 -12.09
C ALA A 112 -10.89 10.13 -13.30
N ALA A 113 -11.25 9.10 -14.07
CA ALA A 113 -12.20 9.22 -15.17
C ALA A 113 -13.57 9.74 -14.70
N ALA A 114 -14.09 9.21 -13.59
CA ALA A 114 -15.34 9.67 -13.00
C ALA A 114 -15.29 11.15 -12.57
N HIS A 115 -14.15 11.60 -12.03
CA HIS A 115 -13.95 12.99 -11.67
C HIS A 115 -13.97 13.93 -12.90
N ILE A 116 -13.38 13.51 -14.01
CA ILE A 116 -13.38 14.30 -15.25
C ILE A 116 -14.79 14.32 -15.86
N GLN A 117 -15.50 13.19 -15.88
CA GLN A 117 -16.89 13.14 -16.33
C GLN A 117 -17.78 14.08 -15.50
N ALA A 118 -17.59 14.12 -14.19
CA ALA A 118 -18.33 15.03 -13.32
C ALA A 118 -18.06 16.51 -13.66
N LYS A 119 -16.83 16.84 -14.09
CA LYS A 119 -16.51 18.20 -14.59
C LYS A 119 -17.18 18.48 -15.93
N ALA A 120 -17.21 17.51 -16.84
CA ALA A 120 -17.91 17.66 -18.12
C ALA A 120 -19.42 17.93 -17.88
N GLN A 121 -20.04 17.17 -16.96
CA GLN A 121 -21.43 17.38 -16.58
C GLN A 121 -21.66 18.74 -15.94
N ALA A 122 -20.82 19.16 -14.98
CA ALA A 122 -20.93 20.48 -14.37
C ALA A 122 -20.79 21.61 -15.41
N HIS A 123 -19.92 21.44 -16.41
CA HIS A 123 -19.80 22.38 -17.52
C HIS A 123 -21.06 22.45 -18.37
N LEU A 124 -21.65 21.31 -18.70
CA LEU A 124 -22.93 21.22 -19.40
C LEU A 124 -24.04 21.93 -18.62
N ASP A 125 -24.13 21.70 -17.31
CA ASP A 125 -25.16 22.30 -16.44
C ASP A 125 -25.01 23.84 -16.34
N GLU A 126 -23.78 24.35 -16.38
CA GLU A 126 -23.49 25.79 -16.30
C GLU A 126 -23.60 26.54 -17.63
N ARG A 127 -23.24 25.88 -18.74
CA ARG A 127 -22.96 26.54 -20.02
C ARG A 127 -23.76 26.01 -21.20
N GLY A 128 -24.44 24.88 -21.04
CA GLY A 128 -25.27 24.28 -22.06
C GLY A 128 -26.74 24.26 -21.69
N SER A 129 -27.54 23.85 -22.66
CA SER A 129 -28.94 23.46 -22.47
C SER A 129 -29.10 22.03 -22.97
N TYR A 130 -29.71 21.18 -22.17
CA TYR A 130 -30.05 19.81 -22.55
C TYR A 130 -31.55 19.72 -22.84
N ASP A 131 -31.88 19.27 -24.05
CA ASP A 131 -33.25 18.92 -24.43
C ASP A 131 -33.51 17.44 -24.14
N PRO A 132 -34.32 17.10 -23.13
CA PRO A 132 -34.62 15.71 -22.78
C PRO A 132 -35.48 14.98 -23.81
N ASP A 133 -36.21 15.70 -24.67
CA ASP A 133 -37.11 15.11 -25.66
C ASP A 133 -36.34 14.66 -26.92
N THR A 134 -35.27 15.36 -27.26
CA THR A 134 -34.42 15.05 -28.43
C THR A 134 -33.06 14.46 -28.06
N GLY A 135 -32.63 14.59 -26.80
CA GLY A 135 -31.28 14.31 -26.36
C GLY A 135 -30.24 15.31 -26.89
N ALA A 136 -30.68 16.42 -27.48
CA ALA A 136 -29.79 17.43 -28.02
C ALA A 136 -29.13 18.24 -26.91
N VAL A 137 -27.85 18.51 -27.08
CA VAL A 137 -27.06 19.38 -26.22
C VAL A 137 -26.71 20.63 -27.02
N GLU A 138 -27.17 21.78 -26.56
CA GLU A 138 -26.87 23.07 -27.17
C GLU A 138 -25.87 23.86 -26.32
N MET A 139 -24.76 24.28 -26.91
CA MET A 139 -23.79 25.18 -26.29
C MET A 139 -23.00 25.95 -27.36
N SER A 140 -22.27 27.00 -26.97
CA SER A 140 -21.37 27.71 -27.91
C SER A 140 -20.23 26.81 -28.38
N GLU A 141 -19.70 27.03 -29.57
CA GLU A 141 -18.62 26.22 -30.15
C GLU A 141 -17.41 26.03 -29.19
N SER A 142 -17.01 27.10 -28.50
CA SER A 142 -15.91 27.03 -27.52
C SER A 142 -16.22 26.20 -26.27
N ASN A 143 -17.48 26.19 -25.82
CA ASN A 143 -17.92 25.36 -24.69
C ASN A 143 -18.07 23.91 -25.16
N GLN A 144 -18.53 23.69 -26.40
CA GLN A 144 -18.63 22.37 -27.03
C GLN A 144 -17.26 21.71 -27.14
N GLU A 145 -16.25 22.44 -27.62
CA GLU A 145 -14.87 21.93 -27.75
C GLU A 145 -14.27 21.54 -26.40
N TYR A 146 -14.49 22.37 -25.37
CA TYR A 146 -14.04 22.07 -24.01
C TYR A 146 -14.75 20.85 -23.42
N PHE A 147 -16.07 20.75 -23.57
CA PHE A 147 -16.85 19.60 -23.14
C PHE A 147 -16.36 18.31 -23.82
N ASN A 148 -16.19 18.33 -25.14
CA ASN A 148 -15.70 17.19 -25.90
C ASN A 148 -14.30 16.76 -25.44
N THR A 149 -13.40 17.72 -25.17
CA THR A 149 -12.05 17.43 -24.64
C THR A 149 -12.10 16.71 -23.29
N LEU A 150 -13.00 17.12 -22.39
CA LEU A 150 -13.15 16.46 -21.09
C LEU A 150 -13.71 15.04 -21.24
N ASP A 151 -14.69 14.85 -22.13
CA ASP A 151 -15.29 13.53 -22.38
C ASP A 151 -14.27 12.56 -23.01
N GLU A 152 -13.53 13.02 -24.02
CA GLU A 152 -12.43 12.26 -24.63
C GLU A 152 -11.37 11.88 -23.60
N LEU A 153 -10.96 12.81 -22.74
CA LEU A 153 -9.98 12.53 -21.69
C LEU A 153 -10.48 11.51 -20.66
N ALA A 154 -11.77 11.55 -20.31
CA ALA A 154 -12.36 10.55 -19.42
C ALA A 154 -12.31 9.14 -20.04
N GLU A 155 -12.62 9.02 -21.33
CA GLU A 155 -12.52 7.76 -22.07
C GLU A 155 -11.08 7.25 -22.23
N GLU A 156 -10.11 8.13 -22.48
CA GLU A 156 -8.70 7.75 -22.51
C GLU A 156 -8.24 7.16 -21.17
N ILE A 157 -8.68 7.76 -20.05
CA ILE A 157 -8.38 7.25 -18.72
C ILE A 157 -9.08 5.90 -18.47
N ARG A 158 -10.31 5.70 -18.95
CA ARG A 158 -10.97 4.38 -18.87
C ARG A 158 -10.20 3.33 -19.65
N LEU A 159 -9.71 3.64 -20.85
CA LEU A 159 -8.89 2.73 -21.64
C LEU A 159 -7.55 2.41 -20.93
N MET A 160 -6.96 3.39 -20.24
CA MET A 160 -5.80 3.14 -19.37
C MET A 160 -6.18 2.25 -18.17
N ALA A 161 -7.36 2.45 -17.59
CA ALA A 161 -7.86 1.63 -16.51
C ALA A 161 -8.02 0.17 -16.95
N ASP A 162 -8.57 -0.08 -18.14
CA ASP A 162 -8.71 -1.43 -18.69
C ASP A 162 -7.36 -2.12 -18.90
N LYS A 163 -6.35 -1.38 -19.38
CA LYS A 163 -4.97 -1.90 -19.48
C LYS A 163 -4.34 -2.18 -18.10
N ALA A 164 -4.73 -1.40 -17.09
CA ALA A 164 -4.31 -1.60 -15.70
C ALA A 164 -5.19 -2.59 -14.94
N ALA A 165 -6.26 -3.11 -15.56
CA ALA A 165 -7.15 -4.06 -14.93
C ALA A 165 -6.35 -5.34 -14.60
N PRO A 166 -6.55 -5.93 -13.41
CA PRO A 166 -5.94 -7.20 -13.10
C PRO A 166 -6.40 -8.22 -14.15
N ALA A 167 -5.44 -8.91 -14.77
CA ALA A 167 -5.65 -9.79 -15.93
C ALA A 167 -6.39 -11.12 -15.61
N SER A 168 -7.36 -11.11 -14.69
CA SER A 168 -8.01 -12.25 -14.01
C SER A 168 -7.16 -12.93 -12.91
N CYS A 169 -7.84 -13.53 -11.93
CA CYS A 169 -7.23 -14.26 -10.79
C CYS A 169 -6.65 -15.63 -11.19
N ASP A 170 -6.00 -15.76 -12.35
CA ASP A 170 -5.46 -17.06 -12.77
C ASP A 170 -4.16 -17.43 -12.03
N LYS A 171 -3.47 -16.43 -11.50
CA LYS A 171 -2.30 -16.62 -10.65
C LYS A 171 -2.31 -15.63 -9.49
N PRO A 172 -2.73 -16.05 -8.28
CA PRO A 172 -2.43 -15.26 -7.09
C PRO A 172 -0.91 -15.11 -6.95
N PRO A 173 -0.41 -14.03 -6.32
CA PRO A 173 1.00 -13.87 -6.00
C PRO A 173 1.57 -15.11 -5.28
N ALA A 174 2.86 -15.38 -5.41
CA ALA A 174 3.50 -16.51 -4.74
C ALA A 174 3.18 -16.53 -3.23
N GLY A 175 2.61 -17.64 -2.73
CA GLY A 175 2.20 -17.79 -1.33
C GLY A 175 0.77 -17.37 -1.00
N TRP A 176 -0.03 -16.96 -1.99
CA TRP A 176 -1.43 -16.54 -1.82
C TRP A 176 -2.37 -17.54 -2.49
N ASN A 177 -3.55 -17.77 -1.89
CA ASN A 177 -4.62 -18.59 -2.46
C ASN A 177 -5.85 -17.72 -2.74
N CYS A 178 -6.33 -17.74 -3.99
CA CYS A 178 -7.61 -17.17 -4.38
C CYS A 178 -8.72 -18.13 -3.91
N SER A 179 -9.67 -17.67 -3.09
CA SER A 179 -10.81 -18.49 -2.63
C SER A 179 -11.93 -18.61 -3.68
N ARG A 180 -11.79 -17.88 -4.79
CA ARG A 180 -12.74 -17.83 -5.90
C ARG A 180 -12.34 -18.79 -7.01
N THR A 181 -13.31 -19.18 -7.82
CA THR A 181 -13.11 -19.99 -9.03
C THR A 181 -12.09 -19.30 -9.96
N PRO A 182 -11.14 -20.05 -10.57
CA PRO A 182 -10.28 -19.51 -11.62
C PRO A 182 -11.09 -18.81 -12.72
N GLY A 183 -10.57 -17.70 -13.26
CA GLY A 183 -11.28 -16.90 -14.26
C GLY A 183 -12.44 -16.03 -13.75
N HIS A 184 -12.53 -15.70 -12.45
CA HIS A 184 -13.56 -14.77 -11.97
C HIS A 184 -13.27 -13.32 -12.37
N ASP A 185 -14.32 -12.55 -12.65
CA ASP A 185 -14.24 -11.10 -12.82
C ASP A 185 -14.01 -10.38 -11.49
N GLY A 186 -13.25 -9.28 -11.51
CA GLY A 186 -12.98 -8.41 -10.35
C GLY A 186 -11.64 -8.67 -9.61
N PRO A 187 -11.28 -7.80 -8.65
CA PRO A 187 -9.98 -7.86 -7.98
C PRO A 187 -9.81 -9.19 -7.22
N CYS A 188 -8.60 -9.74 -7.31
CA CYS A 188 -8.17 -10.97 -6.66
C CYS A 188 -8.43 -10.89 -5.15
N ALA A 189 -9.43 -11.61 -4.66
CA ALA A 189 -9.70 -11.79 -3.23
C ALA A 189 -8.78 -12.86 -2.62
N ALA A 190 -7.53 -12.92 -3.08
CA ALA A 190 -6.58 -13.86 -2.52
C ALA A 190 -6.24 -13.44 -1.09
N ALA A 191 -6.17 -14.43 -0.22
CA ALA A 191 -5.60 -14.32 1.10
C ALA A 191 -4.27 -15.09 1.11
N PRO A 192 -3.33 -14.76 2.01
CA PRO A 192 -2.16 -15.63 2.23
C PRO A 192 -2.64 -17.06 2.51
N ALA A 193 -2.05 -18.03 1.81
CA ALA A 193 -2.42 -19.43 1.96
C ALA A 193 -2.18 -19.86 3.42
N ALA A 194 -3.24 -20.23 4.14
CA ALA A 194 -3.08 -20.90 5.42
C ALA A 194 -2.30 -22.20 5.15
N ILE A 195 -1.10 -22.31 5.73
CA ILE A 195 -0.31 -23.53 5.64
C ILE A 195 -1.12 -24.62 6.34
N VAL A 196 -1.74 -25.51 5.56
CA VAL A 196 -2.40 -26.69 6.08
C VAL A 196 -1.29 -27.52 6.71
N ALA A 197 -1.25 -27.53 8.04
CA ALA A 197 -0.35 -28.39 8.79
C ALA A 197 -0.58 -29.82 8.29
N ALA A 198 0.45 -30.38 7.66
CA ALA A 198 0.47 -31.77 7.28
C ALA A 198 0.20 -32.58 8.55
N LYS A 199 -0.98 -33.20 8.61
CA LYS A 199 -1.28 -34.22 9.62
C LYS A 199 -0.36 -35.39 9.33
N GLU A 200 0.77 -35.46 10.03
CA GLU A 200 1.43 -36.73 10.24
C GLU A 200 0.47 -37.63 11.02
N SER A 201 -0.03 -38.68 10.35
CA SER A 201 -0.75 -39.77 11.02
C SER A 201 0.25 -40.59 11.85
N PRO A 202 -0.19 -41.14 13.00
CA PRO A 202 0.68 -41.78 13.98
C PRO A 202 1.39 -43.03 13.46
#